data_AF-A0A7J4AAH2-F1
#
_entry.id   AF-A0A7J4AAH2-F1
#
_cell.length_a   1.000
_cell.length_b   1.000
_cell.length_c   1.000
_cell.angle_alpha   90.00
_cell.angle_beta   90.00
_cell.angle_gamma   90.00
#
_symmetry.space_group_name_H-M   'P 1'
#
loop_
_entity.id
_entity.type
_entity.pdbx_description
1 polymer ?
#
loop_
_entity_poly.entity_id
_entity_poly.type
_entity_poly.pdbx_seq_one_letter_code
_entity_poly.pdbx_strand_id
1 'polypeptide(L)'
;MKIIFVAVPGSGKTTIMQLIKKQAPDIKIVNYGDEMLKIASQKYGINNRDEMRKKIPLNEYRKLQIEAAENIARIEGDVIIDTHVSIKMQGGYYPGLPEEAIKKIKPDAIVLAEYNPEDVIERRKKDIMLKEKIEHKEGIVSVPRAGRDIESPEEIELHQEINREFAAAAAFSVQCLLVIINLRFKQSKDFEHAEIAAKKIIELFLKQKELASSK
;
A
#
# COMPACT_ATOMS: atom_id res chain seq x y z
N MET A 1 -8.33 -2.64 15.18
CA MET A 1 -8.91 -2.45 13.83
C MET A 1 -7.82 -2.68 12.78
N LYS A 2 -8.15 -3.20 11.60
CA LYS A 2 -7.20 -3.44 10.51
C LYS A 2 -7.64 -2.70 9.24
N ILE A 3 -6.82 -1.77 8.77
CA ILE A 3 -7.04 -1.03 7.53
C ILE A 3 -5.97 -1.41 6.51
N ILE A 4 -6.39 -1.79 5.30
CA ILE A 4 -5.46 -1.97 4.19
C ILE A 4 -5.35 -0.64 3.44
N PHE A 5 -4.14 -0.14 3.23
CA PHE A 5 -3.89 1.04 2.42
C PHE A 5 -3.23 0.67 1.10
N VAL A 6 -3.84 1.10 -0.01
CA VAL A 6 -3.40 0.79 -1.37
C VAL A 6 -3.37 2.04 -2.23
N ALA A 7 -2.40 2.09 -3.13
CA ALA A 7 -2.24 3.13 -4.14
C ALA A 7 -1.20 2.66 -5.16
N VAL A 8 -1.24 3.25 -6.36
CA VAL A 8 -0.27 2.99 -7.44
C VAL A 8 1.18 3.19 -6.95
N PRO A 9 2.18 2.40 -7.40
CA PRO A 9 3.58 2.66 -7.06
C PRO A 9 4.00 4.11 -7.38
N GLY A 10 4.80 4.74 -6.52
CA GLY A 10 5.21 6.14 -6.68
C GLY A 10 4.21 7.20 -6.16
N SER A 11 3.06 6.77 -5.63
CA SER A 11 2.04 7.64 -5.02
C SER A 11 2.45 8.32 -3.71
N GLY A 12 3.57 7.94 -3.09
CA GLY A 12 3.99 8.49 -1.79
C GLY A 12 3.48 7.72 -0.57
N LYS A 13 3.07 6.44 -0.70
CA LYS A 13 2.63 5.61 0.43
C LYS A 13 3.59 5.63 1.62
N THR A 14 4.89 5.51 1.37
CA THR A 14 5.91 5.57 2.42
C THR A 14 5.87 6.88 3.20
N THR A 15 5.66 8.02 2.52
CA THR A 15 5.50 9.32 3.17
C THR A 15 4.25 9.38 4.03
N ILE A 16 3.12 8.85 3.53
CA ILE A 16 1.87 8.75 4.30
C ILE A 16 2.10 7.92 5.57
N MET A 17 2.77 6.76 5.46
CA MET A 17 3.07 5.91 6.62
C MET A 17 3.98 6.63 7.63
N GLN A 18 4.97 7.39 7.19
CA GLN A 18 5.82 8.19 8.10
C GLN A 18 5.01 9.25 8.85
N LEU A 19 4.10 9.95 8.15
CA LEU A 19 3.23 10.95 8.76
C LEU A 19 2.27 10.32 9.77
N ILE A 20 1.65 9.18 9.45
CA ILE A 20 0.79 8.47 10.38
C ILE A 20 1.57 8.01 11.61
N LYS A 21 2.76 7.44 11.43
CA LYS A 21 3.62 7.02 12.55
C LYS A 21 3.96 8.16 13.51
N LYS A 22 4.13 9.39 12.97
CA LYS A 22 4.40 10.60 13.77
C LYS A 22 3.15 11.11 14.49
N GLN A 23 2.00 11.09 13.83
CA GLN A 23 0.75 11.69 14.34
C GLN A 23 -0.08 10.74 15.21
N ALA A 24 0.02 9.43 14.98
CA ALA A 24 -0.74 8.39 15.66
C ALA A 24 0.16 7.16 15.91
N PRO A 25 1.12 7.26 16.83
CA PRO A 25 2.14 6.22 17.07
C PRO A 25 1.59 4.88 17.55
N ASP A 26 0.37 4.87 18.12
CA ASP A 26 -0.30 3.64 18.58
C ASP A 26 -0.81 2.77 17.42
N ILE A 27 -0.92 3.33 16.21
CA ILE A 27 -1.30 2.58 15.01
C ILE A 27 -0.07 1.86 14.47
N LYS A 28 -0.08 0.53 14.52
CA LYS A 28 1.00 -0.30 13.99
C LYS A 28 0.98 -0.26 12.47
N ILE A 29 2.14 -0.09 11.84
CA ILE A 29 2.26 -0.08 10.38
C ILE A 29 3.02 -1.34 9.95
N VAL A 30 2.44 -2.07 9.01
CA VAL A 30 2.98 -3.32 8.50
C VAL A 30 3.00 -3.27 6.98
N ASN A 31 4.16 -3.54 6.36
CA ASN A 31 4.25 -3.66 4.92
C ASN A 31 4.08 -5.12 4.52
N TYR A 32 3.04 -5.42 3.73
CA TYR A 32 2.71 -6.78 3.33
C TYR A 32 3.82 -7.44 2.51
N GLY A 33 4.44 -6.67 1.62
CA GLY A 33 5.54 -7.14 0.77
C GLY A 33 6.82 -7.43 1.55
N ASP A 34 7.06 -6.76 2.68
CA ASP A 34 8.18 -7.08 3.57
C ASP A 34 7.95 -8.38 4.33
N GLU A 35 6.72 -8.62 4.81
CA GLU A 35 6.37 -9.89 5.46
C GLU A 35 6.49 -11.06 4.48
N MET A 36 6.02 -10.89 3.24
CA MET A 36 6.24 -11.88 2.18
C MET A 36 7.72 -12.11 1.89
N LEU A 37 8.53 -11.05 1.78
CA LEU A 37 9.97 -11.18 1.49
C LEU A 37 10.70 -11.92 2.62
N LYS A 38 10.35 -11.65 3.88
CA LYS A 38 10.90 -12.34 5.04
C LYS A 38 10.65 -13.85 4.97
N ILE A 39 9.42 -14.28 4.68
CA ILE A 39 9.07 -15.69 4.52
C ILE A 39 9.78 -16.28 3.29
N ALA A 40 9.81 -15.55 2.18
CA ALA A 40 10.44 -16.01 0.94
C ALA A 40 11.96 -16.20 1.08
N SER A 41 12.61 -15.33 1.84
CA SER A 41 14.03 -15.44 2.16
C SER A 41 14.33 -16.73 2.92
N GLN A 42 13.50 -17.05 3.91
CA GLN A 42 13.64 -18.26 4.73
C GLN A 42 13.35 -19.55 3.96
N LYS A 43 12.35 -19.56 3.08
CA LYS A 43 11.90 -20.78 2.37
C LYS A 43 12.59 -21.03 1.03
N TYR A 44 12.94 -19.96 0.32
CA TYR A 44 13.40 -20.04 -1.08
C TYR A 44 14.73 -19.33 -1.32
N GLY A 45 15.38 -18.78 -0.29
CA GLY A 45 16.66 -18.08 -0.43
C GLY A 45 16.59 -16.79 -1.26
N ILE A 46 15.43 -16.14 -1.27
CA ILE A 46 15.17 -14.93 -2.06
C ILE A 46 15.63 -13.68 -1.31
N ASN A 47 16.32 -12.78 -2.01
CA ASN A 47 16.95 -11.61 -1.40
C ASN A 47 16.21 -10.29 -1.69
N ASN A 48 15.35 -10.27 -2.71
CA ASN A 48 14.58 -9.07 -3.06
C ASN A 48 13.21 -9.40 -3.67
N ARG A 49 12.34 -8.39 -3.73
CA ARG A 49 10.96 -8.52 -4.21
C ARG A 49 10.88 -8.86 -5.70
N ASP A 50 11.83 -8.45 -6.52
CA ASP A 50 11.79 -8.75 -7.96
C ASP A 50 12.12 -10.22 -8.24
N GLU A 51 13.10 -10.77 -7.52
CA GLU A 51 13.37 -12.22 -7.52
C GLU A 51 12.15 -13.01 -7.07
N MET A 52 11.44 -12.55 -6.03
CA MET A 52 10.20 -13.18 -5.55
C MET A 52 9.16 -13.34 -6.66
N ARG A 53 9.00 -12.33 -7.52
CA ARG A 53 8.03 -12.35 -8.64
C ARG A 53 8.48 -13.21 -9.83
N LYS A 54 9.78 -13.37 -10.03
CA LYS A 54 10.36 -14.07 -11.19
C LYS A 54 10.65 -15.55 -10.92
N LYS A 55 11.09 -15.88 -9.70
CA LYS A 55 11.61 -17.21 -9.35
C LYS A 55 10.58 -18.11 -8.67
N ILE A 56 9.58 -17.56 -7.98
CA ILE A 56 8.56 -18.37 -7.29
C ILE A 56 7.42 -18.68 -8.28
N PRO A 57 7.07 -19.97 -8.48
CA PRO A 57 5.89 -20.35 -9.26
C PRO A 57 4.60 -19.76 -8.67
N LEU A 58 3.61 -19.42 -9.51
CA LEU A 58 2.38 -18.73 -9.08
C LEU A 58 1.64 -19.43 -7.93
N ASN A 59 1.57 -20.76 -7.92
CA ASN A 59 0.93 -21.51 -6.84
C ASN A 59 1.65 -21.34 -5.49
N GLU A 60 2.98 -21.33 -5.51
CA GLU A 60 3.80 -21.10 -4.31
C GLU A 60 3.76 -19.63 -3.89
N TYR A 61 3.70 -18.71 -4.86
CA TYR A 61 3.53 -17.28 -4.60
C TYR A 61 2.20 -17.00 -3.87
N ARG A 62 1.12 -17.69 -4.26
CA ARG A 62 -0.18 -17.61 -3.58
C ARG A 62 -0.11 -18.13 -2.14
N LYS A 63 0.56 -19.26 -1.90
CA LYS A 63 0.78 -19.78 -0.53
C LYS A 63 1.57 -18.78 0.33
N LEU A 64 2.59 -18.17 -0.25
CA LEU A 64 3.37 -17.11 0.39
C LEU A 64 2.50 -15.90 0.77
N GLN A 65 1.60 -15.47 -0.12
CA GLN A 65 0.63 -14.40 0.21
C GLN A 65 -0.25 -14.82 1.39
N ILE A 66 -0.80 -16.03 1.37
CA ILE A 66 -1.70 -16.51 2.45
C ILE A 66 -0.98 -16.56 3.79
N GLU A 67 0.25 -17.06 3.83
CA GLU A 67 1.04 -17.14 5.06
C GLU A 67 1.40 -15.75 5.61
N ALA A 68 1.79 -14.81 4.73
CA ALA A 68 2.01 -13.42 5.14
C ALA A 68 0.73 -12.80 5.70
N ALA A 69 -0.42 -13.04 5.07
CA ALA A 69 -1.72 -12.58 5.56
C ALA A 69 -2.06 -13.18 6.94
N GLU A 70 -1.77 -14.46 7.18
CA GLU A 70 -1.98 -15.12 8.47
C GLU A 70 -1.11 -14.51 9.57
N ASN A 71 0.16 -14.20 9.28
CA ASN A 71 1.05 -13.53 10.23
C ASN A 71 0.53 -12.11 10.57
N ILE A 72 0.10 -11.35 9.57
CA ILE A 72 -0.45 -10.00 9.74
C ILE A 72 -1.77 -10.04 10.52
N ALA A 73 -2.62 -11.04 10.27
CA ALA A 73 -3.91 -11.20 10.95
C ALA A 73 -3.76 -11.35 12.47
N ARG A 74 -2.68 -11.97 12.93
CA ARG A 74 -2.35 -12.17 14.36
C ARG A 74 -1.88 -10.90 15.07
N ILE A 75 -1.58 -9.83 14.34
CA ILE A 75 -1.15 -8.58 14.96
C ILE A 75 -2.35 -7.95 15.67
N GLU A 76 -2.19 -7.75 16.97
CA GLU A 76 -3.20 -7.16 17.84
C GLU A 76 -3.20 -5.63 17.78
N GLY A 77 -4.35 -5.03 18.09
CA GLY A 77 -4.55 -3.59 18.14
C GLY A 77 -4.93 -2.99 16.78
N ASP A 78 -4.56 -1.73 16.59
CA ASP A 78 -4.79 -1.00 15.35
C ASP A 78 -3.62 -1.19 14.40
N VAL A 79 -3.93 -1.61 13.17
CA VAL A 79 -2.94 -1.97 12.17
C VAL A 79 -3.29 -1.36 10.83
N ILE A 80 -2.34 -0.65 10.22
CA ILE A 80 -2.36 -0.28 8.81
C ILE A 80 -1.47 -1.24 8.05
N ILE A 81 -2.01 -1.80 6.97
CA ILE A 81 -1.34 -2.75 6.09
C ILE A 81 -1.04 -2.04 4.78
N ASP A 82 0.22 -1.64 4.57
CA ASP A 82 0.72 -1.05 3.33
C ASP A 82 0.99 -2.15 2.30
N THR A 83 0.25 -2.12 1.20
CA THR A 83 0.41 -3.10 0.12
C THR A 83 0.07 -2.51 -1.25
N HIS A 84 0.25 -3.34 -2.28
CA HIS A 84 -0.22 -3.08 -3.63
C HIS A 84 -1.38 -4.02 -3.90
N VAL A 85 -2.53 -3.49 -4.33
CA VAL A 85 -3.70 -4.32 -4.63
C VAL A 85 -3.56 -5.02 -5.98
N SER A 86 -2.86 -4.41 -6.94
CA SER A 86 -2.40 -5.05 -8.18
C SER A 86 -0.88 -5.07 -8.26
N ILE A 87 -0.34 -6.14 -8.85
CA ILE A 87 1.09 -6.34 -9.06
C ILE A 87 1.31 -6.66 -10.53
N LYS A 88 2.11 -5.85 -11.22
CA LYS A 88 2.51 -6.16 -12.60
C LYS A 88 3.37 -7.43 -12.63
N MET A 89 2.91 -8.45 -13.35
CA MET A 89 3.60 -9.71 -13.54
C MET A 89 3.31 -10.29 -14.93
N GLN A 90 4.33 -10.82 -15.60
CA GLN A 90 4.18 -11.59 -16.85
C GLN A 90 3.33 -10.89 -17.95
N GLY A 91 3.39 -9.55 -18.03
CA GLY A 91 2.63 -8.76 -19.00
C GLY A 91 1.17 -8.44 -18.60
N GLY A 92 0.74 -8.80 -17.39
CA GLY A 92 -0.59 -8.49 -16.85
C GLY A 92 -0.56 -8.00 -15.40
N TYR A 93 -1.75 -7.89 -14.79
CA TYR A 93 -1.94 -7.51 -13.40
C TYR A 93 -2.38 -8.71 -12.56
N TYR A 94 -1.55 -9.07 -11.59
CA TYR A 94 -1.85 -10.12 -10.60
C TYR A 94 -2.42 -9.50 -9.32
N PRO A 95 -3.44 -10.09 -8.68
CA PRO A 95 -3.99 -9.56 -7.43
C PRO A 95 -2.97 -9.67 -6.29
N GLY A 96 -2.58 -8.54 -5.72
CA GLY A 96 -1.69 -8.49 -4.57
C GLY A 96 -2.34 -8.98 -3.27
N LEU A 97 -3.68 -9.01 -3.25
CA LEU A 97 -4.51 -9.54 -2.17
C LEU A 97 -5.55 -10.52 -2.75
N PRO A 98 -5.18 -11.77 -3.05
CA PRO A 98 -6.15 -12.76 -3.49
C PRO A 98 -7.19 -13.03 -2.38
N GLU A 99 -8.37 -13.51 -2.77
CA GLU A 99 -9.50 -13.76 -1.87
C GLU A 99 -9.12 -14.54 -0.60
N GLU A 100 -8.35 -15.61 -0.76
CA GLU A 100 -7.89 -16.43 0.36
C GLU A 100 -7.04 -15.63 1.36
N ALA A 101 -6.16 -14.75 0.88
CA ALA A 101 -5.30 -13.94 1.74
C ALA A 101 -6.11 -12.86 2.46
N ILE A 102 -6.96 -12.11 1.76
CA ILE A 102 -7.76 -11.05 2.40
C ILE A 102 -8.76 -11.62 3.43
N LYS A 103 -9.31 -12.83 3.18
CA LYS A 103 -10.16 -13.55 4.15
C LYS A 103 -9.42 -13.93 5.43
N LYS A 104 -8.09 -14.09 5.40
CA LYS A 104 -7.28 -14.29 6.62
C LYS A 104 -7.13 -12.99 7.40
N ILE A 105 -6.88 -11.88 6.71
CA ILE A 105 -6.70 -10.56 7.33
C ILE A 105 -8.00 -10.08 7.99
N LYS A 106 -9.14 -10.26 7.30
CA LYS A 106 -10.46 -9.69 7.66
C LYS A 106 -10.37 -8.19 8.00
N PRO A 107 -9.98 -7.35 7.02
CA PRO A 107 -9.85 -5.92 7.26
C PRO A 107 -11.21 -5.27 7.53
N ASP A 108 -11.21 -4.20 8.31
CA ASP A 108 -12.38 -3.36 8.55
C ASP A 108 -12.63 -2.40 7.37
N ALA A 109 -11.56 -1.99 6.69
CA ALA A 109 -11.62 -1.15 5.51
C ALA A 109 -10.42 -1.37 4.56
N ILE A 110 -10.65 -1.13 3.27
CA ILE A 110 -9.62 -0.89 2.26
C ILE A 110 -9.68 0.59 1.89
N VAL A 111 -8.55 1.28 2.03
CA VAL A 111 -8.39 2.69 1.64
C VAL A 111 -7.55 2.74 0.38
N LEU A 112 -8.14 3.20 -0.71
CA LEU A 112 -7.49 3.42 -2.00
C LEU A 112 -7.24 4.92 -2.21
N ALA A 113 -5.99 5.33 -2.44
CA ALA A 113 -5.68 6.69 -2.85
C ALA A 113 -5.39 6.77 -4.35
N GLU A 114 -6.02 7.74 -5.01
CA GLU A 114 -5.88 8.00 -6.45
C GLU A 114 -5.33 9.41 -6.69
N TYR A 115 -4.52 9.57 -7.73
CA TYR A 115 -3.74 10.77 -8.01
C TYR A 115 -3.86 11.14 -9.49
N ASN A 116 -3.50 12.38 -9.85
CA ASN A 116 -3.24 12.66 -11.26
C ASN A 116 -2.03 11.83 -11.71
N PRO A 117 -2.07 11.20 -12.90
CA PRO A 117 -0.93 10.45 -13.42
C PRO A 117 0.37 11.27 -13.46
N GLU A 118 0.30 12.55 -13.80
CA GLU A 118 1.43 13.46 -13.89
C GLU A 118 2.14 13.62 -12.54
N ASP A 119 1.39 13.74 -11.45
CA ASP A 119 1.95 13.83 -10.09
C ASP A 119 2.74 12.56 -9.74
N VAL A 120 2.24 11.38 -10.15
CA VAL A 120 2.92 10.09 -9.94
C VAL A 120 4.21 10.02 -10.76
N ILE A 121 4.18 10.46 -12.02
CA ILE A 121 5.37 10.50 -12.90
C ILE A 121 6.43 11.41 -12.30
N GLU A 122 6.06 12.62 -11.89
CA GLU A 122 7.00 13.58 -11.30
C GLU A 122 7.65 13.03 -10.03
N ARG A 123 6.88 12.39 -9.16
CA ARG A 123 7.39 11.74 -7.94
C ARG A 123 8.37 10.62 -8.27
N ARG A 124 8.05 9.77 -9.25
CA ARG A 124 8.95 8.69 -9.69
C ARG A 124 10.25 9.23 -10.28
N LYS A 125 10.17 10.29 -11.10
CA LYS A 125 11.37 10.97 -11.63
C LYS A 125 12.24 11.50 -10.49
N LYS A 126 11.64 12.18 -9.50
CA LYS A 126 12.37 12.64 -8.31
C LYS A 126 13.02 11.48 -7.58
N ASP A 127 12.27 10.40 -7.29
CA ASP A 127 12.76 9.19 -6.62
C ASP A 127 13.95 8.52 -7.34
N ILE A 128 13.95 8.50 -8.69
CA ILE A 128 15.03 7.95 -9.52
C ILE A 128 16.28 8.84 -9.46
N MET A 129 16.10 10.16 -9.44
CA MET A 129 17.19 11.14 -9.47
C MET A 129 17.89 11.31 -8.11
N LEU A 130 17.27 10.86 -7.01
CA LEU A 130 17.88 10.85 -5.69
C LEU A 130 19.10 9.92 -5.66
N LYS A 131 20.26 10.46 -5.25
CA LYS A 131 21.49 9.68 -5.04
C LYS A 131 21.60 9.11 -3.63
N GLU A 132 21.04 9.82 -2.66
CA GLU A 132 21.08 9.47 -1.24
C GLU A 132 19.74 9.79 -0.58
N LYS A 133 19.60 9.40 0.70
CA LYS A 133 18.41 9.71 1.48
C LYS A 133 18.39 11.20 1.78
N ILE A 134 17.23 11.83 1.65
CA ILE A 134 17.02 13.24 1.99
C ILE A 134 15.99 13.31 3.11
N GLU A 135 16.36 14.01 4.19
CA GLU A 135 15.44 14.39 5.26
C GLU A 135 14.90 15.79 4.97
N HIS A 136 13.58 15.89 4.90
CA HIS A 136 12.86 17.14 4.69
C HIS A 136 12.56 17.81 6.03
N LYS A 137 12.26 19.11 6.01
CA LYS A 137 12.02 19.91 7.22
C LYS A 137 10.88 19.37 8.09
N GLU A 138 9.97 18.64 7.49
CA GLU A 138 8.79 18.02 8.10
C GLU A 138 9.14 16.75 8.89
N GLY A 139 10.41 16.30 8.86
CA GLY A 139 10.88 15.01 9.39
C GLY A 139 10.50 13.83 8.49
N ILE A 140 10.17 14.11 7.24
CA ILE A 140 9.90 13.11 6.19
C ILE A 140 11.24 12.70 5.58
N VAL A 141 11.42 11.41 5.33
CA VAL A 141 12.62 10.88 4.68
C VAL A 141 12.27 10.31 3.32
N SER A 142 12.80 10.93 2.27
CA SER A 142 12.79 10.39 0.90
C SER A 142 14.00 9.50 0.68
N VAL A 143 13.80 8.42 -0.08
CA VAL A 143 14.85 7.42 -0.35
C VAL A 143 14.99 7.18 -1.85
N PRO A 144 16.21 6.95 -2.36
CA PRO A 144 16.43 6.57 -3.76
C PRO A 144 15.66 5.32 -4.17
N ARG A 145 15.08 5.33 -5.37
CA ARG A 145 14.39 4.17 -5.96
C ARG A 145 14.78 4.02 -7.44
N ALA A 146 16.01 3.57 -7.69
CA ALA A 146 16.54 3.38 -9.04
C ALA A 146 15.72 2.41 -9.93
N GLY A 147 14.96 1.48 -9.32
CA GLY A 147 14.11 0.51 -10.03
C GLY A 147 12.64 0.91 -10.16
N ARG A 148 12.30 2.22 -10.22
CA ARG A 148 10.91 2.65 -10.46
C ARG A 148 10.48 2.35 -11.88
N ASP A 149 9.22 1.93 -12.02
CA ASP A 149 8.58 1.76 -13.33
C ASP A 149 8.49 3.11 -14.06
N ILE A 150 8.93 3.11 -15.32
CA ILE A 150 8.72 4.21 -16.25
C ILE A 150 7.43 3.89 -17.01
N GLU A 151 6.35 4.58 -16.67
CA GLU A 151 5.03 4.43 -17.27
C GLU A 151 4.58 5.77 -17.87
N SER A 152 3.79 5.73 -18.93
CA SER A 152 3.09 6.89 -19.47
C SER A 152 1.93 7.32 -18.55
N PRO A 153 1.38 8.53 -18.71
CA PRO A 153 0.17 8.94 -18.00
C PRO A 153 -0.99 7.96 -18.16
N GLU A 154 -1.19 7.44 -19.38
CA GLU A 154 -2.25 6.49 -19.73
C GLU A 154 -2.04 5.13 -19.03
N GLU A 155 -0.80 4.65 -18.98
CA GLU A 155 -0.47 3.40 -18.27
C GLU A 155 -0.69 3.52 -16.76
N ILE A 156 -0.38 4.67 -16.17
CA ILE A 156 -0.65 4.95 -14.75
C ILE A 156 -2.15 5.05 -14.50
N GLU A 157 -2.89 5.72 -15.39
CA GLU A 157 -4.34 5.82 -15.29
C GLU A 157 -4.98 4.43 -15.31
N LEU A 158 -4.62 3.59 -16.29
CA LEU A 158 -5.06 2.19 -16.37
C LEU A 158 -4.71 1.41 -15.09
N HIS A 159 -3.49 1.59 -14.56
CA HIS A 159 -3.09 0.93 -13.31
C HIS A 159 -3.94 1.40 -12.11
N GLN A 160 -4.35 2.67 -12.05
CA GLN A 160 -5.27 3.14 -11.02
C GLN A 160 -6.67 2.55 -11.18
N GLU A 161 -7.18 2.41 -12.40
CA GLU A 161 -8.44 1.74 -12.71
C GLU A 161 -8.43 0.28 -12.25
N ILE A 162 -7.39 -0.49 -12.64
CA ILE A 162 -7.22 -1.88 -12.20
C ILE A 162 -7.10 -1.96 -10.66
N ASN A 163 -6.41 -1.00 -10.03
CA ASN A 163 -6.36 -0.95 -8.56
C ASN A 163 -7.76 -0.73 -7.96
N ARG A 164 -8.59 0.12 -8.56
CA ARG A 164 -9.97 0.36 -8.12
C ARG A 164 -10.82 -0.90 -8.24
N GLU A 165 -10.73 -1.60 -9.37
CA GLU A 165 -11.45 -2.85 -9.60
C GLU A 165 -11.04 -3.94 -8.62
N PHE A 166 -9.73 -4.16 -8.45
CA PHE A 166 -9.24 -5.17 -7.53
C PHE A 166 -9.57 -4.83 -6.07
N ALA A 167 -9.50 -3.55 -5.69
CA ALA A 167 -9.88 -3.10 -4.35
C ALA A 167 -11.38 -3.30 -4.09
N ALA A 168 -12.24 -3.00 -5.06
CA ALA A 168 -13.67 -3.22 -4.96
C ALA A 168 -14.02 -4.71 -4.86
N ALA A 169 -13.42 -5.56 -5.70
CA ALA A 169 -13.60 -7.00 -5.64
C ALA A 169 -13.12 -7.59 -4.30
N ALA A 170 -11.96 -7.14 -3.82
CA ALA A 170 -11.42 -7.56 -2.54
C ALA A 170 -12.34 -7.14 -1.38
N ALA A 171 -12.78 -5.88 -1.34
CA ALA A 171 -13.70 -5.37 -0.32
C ALA A 171 -15.03 -6.12 -0.32
N PHE A 172 -15.59 -6.38 -1.50
CA PHE A 172 -16.81 -7.17 -1.68
C PHE A 172 -16.65 -8.59 -1.09
N SER A 173 -15.54 -9.26 -1.38
CA SER A 173 -15.31 -10.65 -0.96
C SER A 173 -15.26 -10.87 0.57
N VAL A 174 -14.95 -9.82 1.33
CA VAL A 174 -14.88 -9.85 2.81
C VAL A 174 -15.86 -8.88 3.47
N GLN A 175 -16.73 -8.25 2.70
CA GLN A 175 -17.77 -7.31 3.17
C GLN A 175 -17.20 -6.16 4.01
N CYS A 176 -16.04 -5.61 3.64
CA CYS A 176 -15.46 -4.46 4.32
C CYS A 176 -15.72 -3.16 3.56
N LEU A 177 -15.50 -2.01 4.22
CA LEU A 177 -15.64 -0.70 3.59
C LEU A 177 -14.55 -0.48 2.53
N LEU A 178 -14.91 0.02 1.35
CA LEU A 178 -13.96 0.62 0.41
C LEU A 178 -14.03 2.15 0.52
N VAL A 179 -12.91 2.78 0.88
CA VAL A 179 -12.78 4.24 0.96
C VAL A 179 -11.84 4.72 -0.13
N ILE A 180 -12.34 5.55 -1.04
CA ILE A 180 -11.51 6.18 -2.08
C ILE A 180 -11.12 7.58 -1.63
N ILE A 181 -9.83 7.83 -1.46
CA ILE A 181 -9.26 9.16 -1.24
C ILE A 181 -8.84 9.70 -2.60
N ASN A 182 -9.68 10.58 -3.15
CA ASN A 182 -9.37 11.28 -4.40
C ASN A 182 -8.38 12.43 -4.12
N LEU A 183 -7.15 12.30 -4.64
CA LEU A 183 -6.07 13.29 -4.62
C LEU A 183 -5.70 13.73 -6.04
N ARG A 184 -6.69 13.75 -6.94
CA ARG A 184 -6.56 14.25 -8.32
C ARG A 184 -6.70 15.77 -8.36
N PHE A 185 -5.76 16.45 -7.73
CA PHE A 185 -5.62 17.90 -7.78
C PHE A 185 -4.15 18.28 -7.69
N LYS A 186 -3.80 19.51 -8.10
CA LYS A 186 -2.44 20.00 -8.00
C LYS A 186 -2.16 20.43 -6.56
N GLN A 187 -1.06 19.93 -5.99
CA GLN A 187 -0.66 20.32 -4.64
C GLN A 187 -0.31 21.81 -4.56
N SER A 188 -0.78 22.48 -3.51
CA SER A 188 -0.47 23.86 -3.15
C SER A 188 0.86 23.99 -2.39
N LYS A 189 1.29 22.90 -1.73
CA LYS A 189 2.54 22.80 -0.96
C LYS A 189 3.11 21.38 -1.02
N ASP A 190 4.37 21.23 -0.64
CA ASP A 190 5.00 19.91 -0.57
C ASP A 190 4.26 18.98 0.40
N PHE A 191 4.14 17.72 0.01
CA PHE A 191 3.51 16.64 0.78
C PHE A 191 2.02 16.81 1.14
N GLU A 192 1.31 17.81 0.60
CA GLU A 192 -0.11 18.06 0.88
C GLU A 192 -0.99 16.81 0.67
N HIS A 193 -0.77 16.08 -0.43
CA HIS A 193 -1.49 14.84 -0.69
C HIS A 193 -1.27 13.81 0.42
N ALA A 194 -0.04 13.71 0.93
CA ALA A 194 0.29 12.75 1.97
C ALA A 194 -0.30 13.15 3.32
N GLU A 195 -0.31 14.44 3.65
CA GLU A 195 -0.96 14.97 4.85
C GLU A 195 -2.47 14.70 4.85
N ILE A 196 -3.15 14.98 3.73
CA ILE A 196 -4.59 14.74 3.60
C ILE A 196 -4.92 13.26 3.72
N ALA A 197 -4.14 12.39 3.06
CA ALA A 197 -4.33 10.95 3.15
C ALA A 197 -4.11 10.43 4.57
N ALA A 198 -3.02 10.85 5.23
CA ALA A 198 -2.71 10.46 6.60
C ALA A 198 -3.83 10.87 7.57
N LYS A 199 -4.28 12.12 7.48
CA LYS A 199 -5.39 12.64 8.29
C LYS A 199 -6.66 11.82 8.11
N LYS A 200 -7.08 11.57 6.86
CA LYS A 200 -8.29 10.78 6.57
C LYS A 200 -8.20 9.33 7.08
N ILE A 201 -7.03 8.70 6.98
CA ILE A 201 -6.82 7.35 7.51
C ILE A 201 -6.91 7.34 9.04
N ILE A 202 -6.29 8.30 9.73
CA ILE A 202 -6.36 8.42 11.19
C ILE A 202 -7.80 8.67 11.65
N GLU A 203 -8.52 9.58 10.98
CA GLU A 203 -9.94 9.84 11.27
C GLU A 203 -10.81 8.58 11.12
N LEU A 204 -10.48 7.69 10.17
CA LEU A 204 -11.20 6.43 9.98
C LEU A 204 -11.01 5.46 11.17
N PHE A 205 -9.82 5.42 11.76
CA PHE A 205 -9.59 4.67 13.01
C PHE A 205 -10.37 5.26 14.18
N LEU A 206 -10.40 6.60 14.32
CA LEU A 206 -11.10 7.28 15.41
C LEU A 206 -12.62 7.07 15.33
N LYS A 207 -13.22 7.28 14.16
CA LYS A 207 -14.68 7.11 13.97
C LYS A 207 -15.15 5.69 14.28
N GLN A 208 -14.36 4.68 13.92
CA GLN A 208 -14.73 3.29 14.19
C GLN A 208 -14.60 2.91 15.67
N LYS A 209 -13.65 3.51 16.40
CA LYS A 209 -13.57 3.39 17.86
C LYS A 209 -14.79 4.00 18.55
N GLU A 210 -15.23 5.17 18.10
CA GLU A 210 -16.45 5.82 18.62
C GLU A 210 -17.68 4.94 18.40
N LEU A 211 -17.85 4.38 17.20
CA LEU A 211 -18.95 3.45 16.89
C LEU A 211 -18.90 2.16 17.72
N ALA A 212 -17.71 1.64 17.98
CA ALA A 212 -17.52 0.44 18.81
C ALA A 212 -17.77 0.70 20.30
N SER A 213 -17.49 1.91 20.79
CA SER A 213 -17.69 2.30 22.20
C SER A 213 -19.12 2.74 22.51
N SER A 214 -19.93 2.99 21.48
CA SER A 214 -21.35 3.39 21.58
C SER A 214 -22.33 2.21 21.57
N LYS A 215 -21.82 0.96 21.60
CA LYS A 215 -22.58 -0.29 21.68
C LYS A 215 -22.34 -0.97 23.02
#